data_AF-A0A1I0LGH5-F1
#
_entry.id   AF-A0A1I0LGH5-F1
#
_cell.length_a   1.000
_cell.length_b   1.000
_cell.length_c   1.000
_cell.angle_alpha   90.00
_cell.angle_beta   90.00
_cell.angle_gamma   90.00
#
_symmetry.space_group_name_H-M   'P 1'
#
loop_
_entity.id
_entity.type
_entity.pdbx_description
1 polymer ?
#
loop_
_entity_poly.entity_id
_entity_poly.type
_entity_poly.pdbx_seq_one_letter_code
_entity_poly.pdbx_strand_id
1 'polypeptide(L)'
;MLALSLGAAWLLLAPLSLWLLFRGRPLERAGAIVTLLLLEAGTIVMGRLTTPHATPDHTVVAHDVAPPASCPERAPTPRSARLGTSLVLTWAARRHECDTAEVAMRSQGRRLLVWLHTGHLAPAGGARRLAYTLPVHVKGHTAAVTVPLPKDAARVPVDGRNGRRIPPPRG
;
A
#
# COMPACT_ATOMS: atom_id res chain seq x y z
N MET A 1 -31.00 9.23 15.45
CA MET A 1 -31.70 10.31 14.72
C MET A 1 -30.78 11.05 13.76
N LEU A 2 -29.63 11.61 14.22
CA LEU A 2 -28.70 12.38 13.39
C LEU A 2 -28.15 11.62 12.15
N ALA A 3 -27.79 10.34 12.29
CA ALA A 3 -27.30 9.54 11.16
C ALA A 3 -28.37 9.32 10.07
N LEU A 4 -29.64 9.14 10.48
CA LEU A 4 -30.76 8.95 9.55
C LEU A 4 -31.12 10.24 8.82
N SER A 5 -31.12 11.38 9.52
CA SER A 5 -31.35 12.69 8.89
C SER A 5 -30.22 13.07 7.93
N LEU A 6 -28.97 12.72 8.26
CA LEU A 6 -27.81 12.97 7.41
C LEU A 6 -27.85 12.12 6.14
N GLY A 7 -28.25 10.85 6.24
CA GLY A 7 -28.47 9.98 5.09
C GLY A 7 -29.59 10.49 4.17
N ALA A 8 -30.72 10.92 4.74
CA ALA A 8 -31.82 11.51 3.97
C ALA A 8 -31.41 12.82 3.28
N ALA A 9 -30.61 13.66 3.94
CA ALA A 9 -30.07 14.88 3.36
C ALA A 9 -29.16 14.60 2.16
N TRP A 10 -28.32 13.55 2.23
CA TRP A 10 -27.50 13.08 1.10
C TRP A 10 -28.34 12.65 -0.11
N LEU A 11 -29.40 11.89 0.13
CA LEU A 11 -30.26 11.38 -0.95
C LEU A 11 -30.99 12.50 -1.71
N LEU A 12 -31.33 13.60 -1.04
CA LEU A 12 -32.07 14.71 -1.66
C LEU A 12 -31.15 15.81 -2.19
N LEU A 13 -30.14 16.23 -1.43
CA LEU A 13 -29.32 17.39 -1.77
C LEU A 13 -28.22 17.04 -2.78
N ALA A 14 -27.68 15.83 -2.79
CA ALA A 14 -26.66 15.43 -3.75
C ALA A 14 -27.15 15.45 -5.22
N PRO A 15 -28.29 14.83 -5.59
CA PRO A 15 -28.77 14.89 -6.97
C PRO A 15 -29.22 16.30 -7.37
N LEU A 16 -29.83 17.06 -6.45
CA LEU A 16 -30.28 18.43 -6.72
C LEU A 16 -29.09 19.39 -6.93
N SER A 17 -28.06 19.30 -6.09
CA SER A 17 -26.83 20.11 -6.23
C SER A 17 -26.09 19.76 -7.52
N LEU A 18 -25.99 18.47 -7.87
CA LEU A 18 -25.39 18.03 -9.13
C LEU A 18 -26.17 18.60 -10.33
N TRP A 19 -27.50 18.57 -10.29
CA TRP A 19 -28.34 19.12 -11.34
C TRP A 19 -28.16 20.64 -11.50
N LEU A 20 -28.13 21.39 -10.38
CA LEU A 20 -27.87 22.83 -10.38
C LEU A 20 -26.45 23.17 -10.85
N LEU A 21 -25.47 22.30 -10.64
CA LEU A 21 -24.10 22.49 -11.12
C LEU A 21 -24.03 22.47 -12.65
N PHE A 22 -24.81 21.59 -13.29
CA PHE A 22 -24.89 21.48 -14.73
C PHE A 22 -25.78 22.56 -15.38
N ARG A 23 -26.91 22.91 -14.77
CA ARG A 23 -27.96 23.71 -15.43
C ARG A 23 -28.31 25.04 -14.75
N GLY A 24 -27.78 25.29 -13.56
CA GLY A 24 -28.07 26.49 -12.76
C GLY A 24 -27.20 27.70 -13.11
N ARG A 25 -27.65 28.87 -12.65
CA ARG A 25 -26.95 30.17 -12.73
C ARG A 25 -25.70 30.17 -11.83
N PRO A 26 -24.70 31.05 -12.05
CA PRO A 26 -23.45 31.03 -11.29
C PRO A 26 -23.66 31.15 -9.76
N LEU A 27 -24.68 31.91 -9.33
CA LEU A 27 -25.04 32.03 -7.91
C LEU A 27 -25.60 30.72 -7.33
N GLU A 28 -26.40 29.99 -8.10
CA GLU A 28 -26.99 28.69 -7.71
C GLU A 28 -25.92 27.59 -7.66
N ARG A 29 -24.94 27.65 -8.57
CA ARG A 29 -23.77 26.76 -8.57
C ARG A 29 -22.90 26.95 -7.32
N ALA A 30 -22.67 28.20 -6.91
CA ALA A 30 -21.95 28.49 -5.68
C ALA A 30 -22.69 27.90 -4.46
N GLY A 31 -24.01 28.06 -4.41
CA GLY A 31 -24.85 27.44 -3.38
C GLY A 31 -24.71 25.90 -3.35
N ALA A 32 -24.80 25.25 -4.52
CA ALA A 32 -24.64 23.81 -4.65
C ALA A 32 -23.28 23.30 -4.14
N ILE A 33 -22.18 24.00 -4.46
CA ILE A 33 -20.84 23.67 -3.98
C ILE A 33 -20.77 23.81 -2.45
N VAL A 34 -21.29 24.90 -1.88
CA VAL A 34 -21.31 25.11 -0.43
C VAL A 34 -22.12 24.04 0.28
N THR A 35 -23.28 23.65 -0.27
CA THR A 35 -24.11 22.58 0.30
C THR A 35 -23.37 21.25 0.30
N LEU A 36 -22.68 20.88 -0.78
CA LEU A 36 -21.90 19.64 -0.86
C LEU A 36 -20.75 19.62 0.16
N LEU A 37 -20.02 20.74 0.29
CA LEU A 37 -18.95 20.86 1.29
C LEU A 37 -19.48 20.71 2.72
N LEU A 38 -20.64 21.32 3.03
CA LEU A 38 -21.26 21.16 4.34
C LEU A 38 -21.69 19.71 4.60
N LEU A 39 -22.22 19.03 3.60
CA LEU A 39 -22.68 17.63 3.71
C LEU A 39 -21.52 16.66 3.93
N GLU A 40 -20.41 16.88 3.24
CA GLU A 40 -19.17 16.13 3.40
C GLU A 40 -18.57 16.36 4.79
N ALA A 41 -18.44 17.62 5.22
CA ALA A 41 -17.94 17.98 6.54
C ALA A 41 -18.81 17.38 7.67
N GLY A 42 -20.14 17.44 7.52
CA GLY A 42 -21.09 16.83 8.46
C GLY A 42 -20.91 15.32 8.57
N THR A 43 -20.63 14.65 7.45
CA THR A 43 -20.41 13.20 7.41
C THR A 43 -19.09 12.81 8.09
N ILE A 44 -18.03 13.59 7.88
CA ILE A 44 -16.73 13.36 8.53
C ILE A 44 -16.83 13.56 10.06
N VAL A 45 -17.47 14.64 10.51
CA VAL A 45 -17.65 14.91 11.95
C VAL A 45 -18.52 13.85 12.59
N MET A 46 -19.60 13.42 11.94
CA MET A 46 -20.43 12.32 12.45
C MET A 46 -19.63 11.01 12.54
N GLY A 47 -18.82 10.69 11.53
CA GLY A 47 -17.94 9.51 11.56
C GLY A 47 -16.97 9.52 12.74
N ARG A 48 -16.43 10.69 13.10
CA ARG A 48 -15.53 10.89 14.25
C ARG A 48 -16.26 10.74 15.59
N LEU A 49 -17.50 11.21 15.69
CA LEU A 49 -18.32 11.10 16.90
C LEU A 49 -18.88 9.68 17.10
N THR A 50 -19.04 8.92 16.01
CA THR A 50 -19.63 7.57 16.04
C THR A 50 -18.57 6.48 16.17
N THR A 51 -17.27 6.78 16.06
CA THR A 51 -16.19 5.83 16.43
C THR A 51 -16.18 5.62 17.95
N PRO A 52 -16.64 4.47 18.48
CA PRO A 52 -16.35 4.11 19.85
C PRO A 52 -14.85 3.80 19.90
N HIS A 53 -14.17 4.17 20.99
CA HIS A 53 -12.87 3.56 21.30
C HIS A 53 -13.07 2.04 21.29
N ALA A 54 -12.51 1.37 20.28
CA ALA A 54 -12.51 -0.07 20.21
C ALA A 54 -11.55 -0.59 21.28
N THR A 55 -12.03 -0.75 22.51
CA THR A 55 -11.57 -1.83 23.38
C THR A 55 -12.00 -3.14 22.72
N PRO A 56 -11.09 -4.00 22.27
CA PRO A 56 -11.49 -5.24 21.63
C PRO A 56 -11.81 -6.29 22.71
N ASP A 57 -12.99 -6.17 23.31
CA ASP A 57 -13.71 -7.27 23.96
C ASP A 57 -14.65 -7.90 22.93
N HIS A 58 -14.08 -8.67 22.01
CA HIS A 58 -14.84 -9.70 21.31
C HIS A 58 -14.02 -10.98 21.32
N THR A 59 -14.38 -11.85 22.26
CA THR A 59 -14.10 -13.29 22.29
C THR A 59 -14.71 -13.96 21.06
N VAL A 60 -14.06 -13.80 19.91
CA VAL A 60 -13.97 -14.87 18.92
C VAL A 60 -12.92 -15.83 19.46
N VAL A 61 -13.13 -17.14 19.31
CA VAL A 61 -12.12 -18.17 19.63
C VAL A 61 -10.90 -17.90 18.76
N ALA A 62 -10.04 -17.00 19.23
CA ALA A 62 -8.68 -16.85 18.79
C ALA A 62 -7.99 -18.07 19.37
N HIS A 63 -7.47 -18.94 18.50
CA HIS A 63 -6.26 -19.65 18.90
C HIS A 63 -5.30 -18.60 19.48
N ASP A 64 -4.66 -18.90 20.60
CA ASP A 64 -3.56 -18.11 21.16
C ASP A 64 -2.51 -17.86 20.07
N VAL A 65 -2.75 -16.85 19.23
CA VAL A 65 -1.74 -16.25 18.39
C VAL A 65 -1.17 -15.19 19.29
N ALA A 66 -0.11 -15.60 19.98
CA ALA A 66 0.88 -14.70 20.54
C ALA A 66 0.99 -13.45 19.64
N PRO A 67 1.09 -12.23 20.20
CA PRO A 67 1.25 -11.01 19.39
C PRO A 67 2.25 -11.30 18.28
N PRO A 68 1.91 -11.07 16.99
CA PRO A 68 2.75 -11.50 15.89
C PRO A 68 4.13 -10.94 16.19
N ALA A 69 5.13 -11.82 16.30
CA ALA A 69 6.50 -11.44 16.57
C ALA A 69 6.80 -10.25 15.67
N SER A 70 6.88 -9.05 16.26
CA SER A 70 6.79 -7.82 15.50
C SER A 70 8.03 -7.76 14.62
N CYS A 71 7.85 -8.05 13.32
CA CYS A 71 9.02 -8.16 12.47
C CYS A 71 9.57 -6.75 12.26
N PRO A 72 10.80 -6.45 12.71
CA PRO A 72 11.30 -5.10 12.67
C PRO A 72 11.46 -4.66 11.22
N GLU A 73 10.96 -3.46 10.93
CA GLU A 73 11.06 -2.84 9.61
C GLU A 73 12.54 -2.66 9.24
N ARG A 74 12.91 -3.19 8.09
CA ARG A 74 14.29 -3.20 7.60
C ARG A 74 14.30 -3.05 6.08
N ALA A 75 15.37 -2.47 5.55
CA ALA A 75 15.65 -2.44 4.13
C ALA A 75 16.90 -3.29 3.84
N PRO A 76 16.78 -4.61 3.61
CA PRO A 76 17.94 -5.45 3.35
C PRO A 76 18.65 -5.05 2.06
N THR A 77 19.97 -5.21 2.01
CA THR A 77 20.76 -5.00 0.78
C THR A 77 20.80 -6.29 -0.04
N PRO A 78 20.22 -6.32 -1.26
CA PRO A 78 20.29 -7.50 -2.11
C PRO A 78 21.74 -7.85 -2.41
N ARG A 79 22.12 -9.10 -2.12
CA ARG A 79 23.43 -9.66 -2.46
C ARG A 79 23.49 -10.14 -3.89
N SER A 80 22.39 -10.66 -4.42
CA SER A 80 22.32 -11.04 -5.83
C SER A 80 20.92 -10.91 -6.42
N ALA A 81 20.87 -10.80 -7.75
CA ALA A 81 19.65 -10.74 -8.53
C ALA A 81 19.79 -11.69 -9.73
N ARG A 82 18.89 -12.68 -9.81
CA ARG A 82 18.76 -13.56 -10.98
C ARG A 82 17.55 -13.13 -11.78
N LEU A 83 17.78 -12.69 -13.02
CA LEU A 83 16.71 -12.43 -13.99
C LEU A 83 16.44 -13.65 -14.86
N GLY A 84 15.17 -13.99 -14.98
CA GLY A 84 14.61 -14.96 -15.93
C GLY A 84 13.20 -14.54 -16.30
N THR A 85 12.25 -15.47 -16.20
CA THR A 85 10.80 -15.16 -16.25
C THR A 85 10.34 -14.35 -15.03
N SER A 86 11.05 -14.50 -13.91
CA SER A 86 10.89 -13.73 -12.68
C SER A 86 12.24 -13.17 -12.24
N LEU A 87 12.20 -12.19 -11.34
CA LEU A 87 13.38 -11.65 -10.68
C LEU A 87 13.50 -12.28 -9.30
N VAL A 88 14.54 -13.08 -9.09
CA VAL A 88 14.85 -13.64 -7.77
C VAL A 88 15.91 -12.76 -7.11
N LEU A 89 15.55 -12.14 -5.99
CA LEU A 89 16.48 -11.36 -5.16
C LEU A 89 16.90 -12.21 -3.97
N THR A 90 18.18 -12.19 -3.63
CA THR A 90 18.69 -12.85 -2.42
C THR A 90 19.52 -11.90 -1.56
N TRP A 91 19.46 -12.09 -0.25
CA TRP A 91 20.24 -11.33 0.74
C TRP A 91 20.64 -12.23 1.91
N ALA A 92 21.51 -11.73 2.80
CA ALA A 92 21.83 -12.44 4.02
C ALA A 92 20.62 -12.43 4.96
N ALA A 93 20.12 -13.61 5.31
CA ALA A 93 19.10 -13.75 6.33
C ALA A 93 19.67 -13.36 7.69
N ARG A 94 18.88 -12.65 8.50
CA ARG A 94 19.19 -12.36 9.90
C ARG A 94 18.47 -13.35 10.82
N ARG A 95 18.87 -13.33 12.10
CA ARG A 95 18.07 -13.95 13.16
C ARG A 95 16.72 -13.23 13.18
N HIS A 96 15.63 -13.99 13.12
CA HIS A 96 14.25 -13.47 12.98
C HIS A 96 14.06 -12.65 11.70
N GLU A 97 14.28 -13.28 10.55
CA GLU A 97 13.90 -12.72 9.25
C GLU A 97 12.37 -12.59 9.15
N CYS A 98 11.88 -11.60 8.42
CA CYS A 98 10.44 -11.46 8.20
C CYS A 98 9.94 -12.49 7.20
N ASP A 99 8.71 -12.97 7.39
CA ASP A 99 8.04 -13.88 6.46
C ASP A 99 7.64 -13.19 5.15
N THR A 100 7.58 -11.86 5.15
CA THR A 100 7.17 -11.04 4.00
C THR A 100 8.15 -9.91 3.72
N ALA A 101 8.25 -9.57 2.44
CA ALA A 101 9.01 -8.43 1.92
C ALA A 101 8.16 -7.64 0.95
N GLU A 102 8.24 -6.32 1.04
CA GLU A 102 7.77 -5.41 0.01
C GLU A 102 8.89 -5.16 -1.00
N VAL A 103 8.59 -5.40 -2.27
CA VAL A 103 9.48 -5.12 -3.38
C VAL A 103 8.83 -4.10 -4.30
N ALA A 104 9.40 -2.89 -4.34
CA ALA A 104 9.02 -1.88 -5.31
C ALA A 104 9.98 -1.89 -6.49
N MET A 105 9.44 -1.76 -7.70
CA MET A 105 10.20 -1.74 -8.93
C MET A 105 9.84 -0.53 -9.80
N ARG A 106 10.86 0.01 -10.46
CA ARG A 106 10.70 1.07 -11.48
C ARG A 106 11.63 0.81 -12.66
N SER A 107 11.06 0.86 -13.86
CA SER A 107 11.84 0.86 -15.09
C SER A 107 12.47 2.23 -15.33
N GLN A 108 13.76 2.26 -15.67
CA GLN A 108 14.48 3.46 -16.07
C GLN A 108 15.46 3.11 -17.21
N GLY A 109 15.00 3.24 -18.45
CA GLY A 109 15.77 2.84 -19.64
C GLY A 109 16.13 1.35 -19.60
N ARG A 110 17.44 1.04 -19.64
CA ARG A 110 17.97 -0.34 -19.52
C ARG A 110 18.13 -0.83 -18.08
N ARG A 111 17.75 -0.03 -17.08
CA ARG A 111 17.87 -0.36 -15.65
C ARG A 111 16.51 -0.66 -15.06
N LEU A 112 16.48 -1.64 -14.17
CA LEU A 112 15.36 -1.95 -13.30
C LEU A 112 15.76 -1.55 -11.89
N LEU A 113 15.24 -0.44 -11.40
CA LEU A 113 15.46 0.00 -10.02
C LEU A 113 14.57 -0.82 -9.09
N VAL A 114 15.18 -1.38 -8.05
CA VAL A 114 14.55 -2.30 -7.11
C VAL A 114 14.75 -1.75 -5.70
N TRP A 115 13.66 -1.55 -4.96
CA TRP A 115 13.68 -1.25 -3.54
C TRP A 115 13.10 -2.44 -2.79
N LEU A 116 13.82 -2.90 -1.77
CA LEU A 116 13.45 -4.06 -0.95
C LEU A 116 13.31 -3.61 0.50
N HIS A 117 12.14 -3.88 1.07
CA HIS A 117 11.82 -3.65 2.48
C HIS A 117 11.21 -4.93 3.07
N THR A 118 11.44 -5.17 4.35
CA THR A 118 10.92 -6.31 5.12
C THR A 118 10.29 -5.77 6.39
N GLY A 119 9.15 -6.32 6.81
CA GLY A 119 8.41 -5.86 7.99
C GLY A 119 6.99 -5.41 7.63
N HIS A 120 6.27 -4.90 8.63
CA HIS A 120 4.91 -4.40 8.42
C HIS A 120 4.97 -3.00 7.79
N LEU A 121 4.89 -2.93 6.46
CA LEU A 121 4.72 -1.68 5.74
C LEU A 121 3.25 -1.44 5.40
N ALA A 122 2.76 -0.24 5.70
CA ALA A 122 1.49 0.25 5.18
C ALA A 122 1.58 0.34 3.64
N PRO A 123 0.49 0.07 2.91
CA PRO A 123 0.52 0.09 1.45
C PRO A 123 1.02 1.44 0.95
N ALA A 124 2.14 1.43 0.22
CA ALA A 124 2.77 2.61 -0.34
C ALA A 124 1.85 3.29 -1.36
N GLY A 125 1.04 4.24 -0.89
CA GLY A 125 0.21 5.12 -1.70
C GLY A 125 1.06 6.09 -2.51
N GLY A 126 1.57 5.65 -3.65
CA GLY A 126 2.38 6.46 -4.56
C GLY A 126 2.31 5.96 -5.99
N ALA A 127 1.38 6.52 -6.76
CA ALA A 127 1.11 6.16 -8.15
C ALA A 127 2.32 6.40 -9.08
N ARG A 128 3.22 5.40 -9.20
CA ARG A 128 4.06 5.09 -10.39
C ARG A 128 5.01 3.89 -10.22
N ARG A 129 5.06 3.24 -9.06
CA ARG A 129 5.94 2.10 -8.78
C ARG A 129 5.12 0.82 -8.70
N LEU A 130 5.60 -0.25 -9.35
CA LEU A 130 5.03 -1.58 -9.16
C LEU A 130 5.54 -2.10 -7.81
N ALA A 131 4.67 -2.13 -6.80
CA ALA A 131 4.99 -2.65 -5.48
C ALA A 131 4.30 -4.01 -5.28
N TYR A 132 5.06 -4.99 -4.81
CA TYR A 132 4.58 -6.34 -4.51
C TYR A 132 4.94 -6.69 -3.08
N THR A 133 3.96 -7.12 -2.30
CA THR A 133 4.20 -7.79 -1.01
C THR A 133 4.30 -9.30 -1.27
N LEU A 134 5.46 -9.88 -1.01
CA LEU A 134 5.82 -11.23 -1.42
C LEU A 134 6.39 -12.03 -0.24
N PRO A 135 6.17 -13.36 -0.20
CA PRO A 135 6.73 -14.20 0.83
C PRO A 135 8.26 -14.30 0.71
N VAL A 136 8.94 -14.26 1.86
CA VAL A 136 10.38 -14.45 1.98
C VAL A 136 10.63 -15.92 2.28
N HIS A 137 11.51 -16.52 1.50
CA HIS A 137 11.97 -17.88 1.72
C HIS A 137 13.38 -17.86 2.28
N VAL A 138 13.57 -18.41 3.48
CA VAL A 138 14.88 -18.52 4.12
C VAL A 138 15.41 -19.94 3.94
N LYS A 139 16.61 -20.07 3.36
CA LYS A 139 17.35 -21.33 3.26
C LYS A 139 18.75 -21.13 3.86
N GLY A 140 18.99 -21.73 5.02
CA GLY A 140 20.22 -21.52 5.78
C GLY A 140 20.37 -20.04 6.16
N HIS A 141 21.47 -19.41 5.74
CA HIS A 141 21.76 -17.99 6.00
C HIS A 141 21.37 -17.04 4.85
N THR A 142 20.56 -17.53 3.92
CA THR A 142 20.14 -16.77 2.74
C THR A 142 18.63 -16.63 2.71
N ALA A 143 18.16 -15.39 2.60
CA ALA A 143 16.76 -15.07 2.36
C ALA A 143 16.57 -14.74 0.88
N ALA A 144 15.42 -15.13 0.33
CA ALA A 144 15.09 -14.98 -1.07
C ALA A 144 13.64 -14.56 -1.28
N VAL A 145 13.39 -13.76 -2.31
CA VAL A 145 12.04 -13.42 -2.78
C VAL A 145 11.97 -13.54 -4.30
N THR A 146 10.84 -14.04 -4.80
CA THR A 146 10.59 -14.19 -6.24
C THR A 146 9.59 -13.14 -6.68
N VAL A 147 10.04 -12.21 -7.52
CA VAL A 147 9.27 -11.04 -7.95
C VAL A 147 8.78 -11.26 -9.38
N PRO A 148 7.47 -11.15 -9.64
CA PRO A 148 6.95 -11.24 -11.00
C PRO A 148 7.46 -10.04 -11.81
N LEU A 149 8.00 -10.32 -13.01
CA LEU A 149 8.47 -9.26 -13.91
C LEU A 149 7.37 -8.88 -14.89
N PRO A 150 7.17 -7.58 -15.18
CA PRO A 150 6.37 -7.17 -16.33
C PRO A 150 7.01 -7.70 -17.62
N LYS A 151 6.18 -8.05 -18.62
CA LYS A 151 6.65 -8.49 -19.95
C LYS A 151 7.71 -7.51 -20.48
N ASP A 152 8.78 -8.03 -21.08
CA ASP A 152 9.95 -7.29 -21.62
C ASP A 152 10.96 -6.71 -20.62
N ALA A 153 11.09 -7.30 -19.43
CA ALA A 153 12.08 -6.87 -18.43
C ALA A 153 13.52 -7.35 -18.71
N ALA A 154 14.02 -7.25 -19.94
CA ALA A 154 15.45 -7.43 -20.27
C ALA A 154 16.29 -6.24 -19.77
N ARG A 155 16.23 -5.98 -18.45
CA ARG A 155 16.78 -4.80 -17.79
C ARG A 155 17.77 -5.22 -16.71
N VAL A 156 18.82 -4.43 -16.54
CA VAL A 156 19.85 -4.65 -15.53
C VAL A 156 19.28 -4.31 -14.15
N PRO A 157 19.28 -5.23 -13.17
CA PRO A 157 18.75 -4.98 -11.84
C PRO A 157 19.72 -4.08 -11.06
N VAL A 158 19.18 -3.03 -10.46
CA VAL A 158 19.92 -1.98 -9.77
C VAL A 158 19.21 -1.70 -8.45
N ASP A 159 19.96 -1.59 -7.37
CA ASP A 159 19.40 -1.19 -6.07
C ASP A 159 18.97 0.28 -6.16
N GLY A 160 17.67 0.51 -5.97
CA GLY A 160 17.05 1.82 -6.10
C GLY A 160 17.47 2.83 -5.02
N ARG A 161 18.13 2.39 -3.94
CA ARG A 161 18.62 3.26 -2.86
C ARG A 161 19.95 3.91 -3.19
N ASN A 162 20.85 3.15 -3.82
CA ASN A 162 22.24 3.59 -4.06
C ASN A 162 22.61 3.64 -5.55
N GLY A 163 21.73 3.18 -6.45
CA GLY A 163 21.96 3.17 -7.89
C GLY A 163 23.00 2.16 -8.36
N ARG A 164 23.49 1.27 -7.49
CA ARG A 164 24.49 0.24 -7.80
C ARG A 164 23.83 -0.98 -8.40
N ARG A 165 24.49 -1.58 -9.39
CA ARG A 165 24.04 -2.84 -9.99
C ARG A 165 24.04 -3.95 -8.94
N ILE A 166 22.95 -4.71 -8.88
CA ILE A 166 22.88 -5.92 -8.07
C ILE A 166 23.56 -7.03 -8.88
N PRO A 167 24.59 -7.71 -8.35
CA PRO A 167 25.35 -8.70 -9.10
C PRO A 167 24.52 -9.97 -9.35
N PRO A 168 24.84 -10.77 -10.37
CA PRO A 168 24.24 -12.09 -10.57
C PRO A 168 24.60 -13.05 -9.41
N PRO A 169 23.83 -14.12 -9.17
CA PRO A 169 24.19 -15.14 -8.19
C PRO A 169 25.55 -15.75 -8.53
N ARG A 170 26.36 -16.01 -7.50
CA ARG A 170 27.62 -16.77 -7.66
C ARG A 170 27.24 -18.23 -7.87
N GLY A 171 27.65 -18.79 -9.02
CA GLY A 171 27.52 -20.22 -9.34
C GLY A 171 28.47 -21.07 -8.52
#